data_AF-A0A5E4LFT1-F1
#
_entry.id   AF-A0A5E4LFT1-F1
#
_cell.length_a   1.000
_cell.length_b   1.000
_cell.length_c   1.000
_cell.angle_alpha   90.00
_cell.angle_beta   90.00
_cell.angle_gamma   90.00
#
_symmetry.space_group_name_H-M   'P 1'
#
loop_
_entity.id
_entity.type
_entity.pdbx_description
1 polymer ?
#
loop_
_entity_poly.entity_id
_entity_poly.type
_entity_poly.pdbx_seq_one_letter_code
_entity_poly.pdbx_strand_id
1 'polypeptide(L)'
;MAKKELGVCILCGNETQGMPAREDFIVSFFRKVRAILRMPARHTVACSACLQQCMEKRAAFEKKADGYRVYAVLFFLLVVLGGLLYGNASIFLIVPALLGSIIIFALPYAYYCPDFRGKTASKGL
;
A
#
# COMPACT_ATOMS: atom_id res chain seq x y z
N MET A 1 -23.83 -4.15 -7.46
CA MET A 1 -23.04 -5.40 -7.40
C MET A 1 -21.73 -5.17 -8.13
N ALA A 2 -20.58 -5.52 -7.54
CA ALA A 2 -19.29 -5.39 -8.23
C ALA A 2 -19.23 -6.39 -9.40
N LYS A 3 -18.79 -5.93 -10.59
CA LYS A 3 -18.64 -6.77 -11.77
C LYS A 3 -17.51 -7.78 -11.51
N LYS A 4 -17.81 -9.09 -11.62
CA LYS A 4 -16.79 -10.14 -11.52
C LYS A 4 -15.94 -10.11 -12.79
N GLU A 5 -14.63 -10.23 -12.62
CA GLU A 5 -13.67 -10.29 -13.74
C GLU A 5 -12.95 -11.64 -13.72
N LEU A 6 -12.56 -12.12 -14.90
CA LEU A 6 -11.76 -13.33 -15.06
C LEU A 6 -10.30 -12.97 -14.90
N GLY A 7 -9.60 -13.63 -13.99
CA GLY A 7 -8.22 -13.31 -13.66
C GLY A 7 -7.57 -14.33 -12.76
N VAL A 8 -6.38 -14.02 -12.26
CA VAL A 8 -5.61 -14.89 -11.37
C VAL A 8 -5.88 -14.48 -9.92
N CYS A 9 -6.28 -15.45 -9.09
CA CYS A 9 -6.45 -15.22 -7.66
C CYS A 9 -5.11 -14.92 -7.00
N ILE A 10 -4.99 -13.80 -6.27
CA ILE A 10 -3.72 -13.40 -5.64
C ILE A 10 -3.25 -14.34 -4.52
N LEU A 11 -4.16 -15.11 -3.91
CA LEU A 11 -3.85 -16.04 -2.83
C LEU A 11 -3.61 -17.46 -3.32
N CYS A 12 -4.53 -18.03 -4.11
CA CYS A 12 -4.44 -19.42 -4.54
C CYS A 12 -3.83 -19.62 -5.93
N GLY A 13 -3.59 -18.55 -6.71
CA GLY A 13 -3.00 -18.63 -8.05
C GLY A 13 -3.92 -19.22 -9.14
N ASN A 14 -5.12 -19.70 -8.79
CA ASN A 14 -6.05 -20.26 -9.76
C ASN A 14 -6.67 -19.18 -10.66
N GLU A 15 -6.83 -19.50 -11.94
CA GLU A 15 -7.59 -18.69 -12.89
C GLU A 15 -9.09 -18.87 -12.65
N THR A 16 -9.77 -17.80 -12.25
CA THR A 16 -11.17 -17.86 -11.84
C THR A 16 -11.85 -16.50 -11.98
N GLN A 17 -13.18 -16.51 -11.95
CA GLN A 17 -13.97 -15.29 -11.88
C GLN A 17 -14.05 -14.82 -10.42
N GLY A 18 -13.49 -13.65 -10.15
CA GLY A 18 -13.37 -13.11 -8.81
C GLY A 18 -13.74 -11.64 -8.71
N MET A 19 -13.64 -11.11 -7.50
CA MET A 19 -13.74 -9.67 -7.28
C MET A 19 -12.42 -9.03 -7.73
N PRO A 20 -12.44 -8.05 -8.66
CA PRO A 20 -11.22 -7.41 -9.12
C PRO A 20 -10.61 -6.54 -8.03
N ALA A 21 -9.28 -6.45 -8.02
CA ALA A 21 -8.58 -5.48 -7.20
C ALA A 21 -9.02 -4.05 -7.57
N ARG A 22 -9.26 -3.22 -6.55
CA ARG A 22 -9.49 -1.79 -6.69
C ARG A 22 -8.26 -1.15 -7.32
N GLU A 23 -8.53 -0.18 -8.19
CA GLU A 23 -7.47 0.54 -8.89
C GLU A 23 -6.85 1.58 -7.95
N ASP A 24 -5.69 1.23 -7.40
CA ASP A 24 -4.85 2.09 -6.57
C ASP A 24 -3.56 2.47 -7.32
N PHE A 25 -2.84 3.48 -6.82
CA PHE A 25 -1.55 3.91 -7.37
C PHE A 25 -0.56 2.73 -7.53
N ILE A 26 -0.51 1.82 -6.57
CA ILE A 26 0.39 0.66 -6.59
C ILE A 26 -0.02 -0.35 -7.67
N VAL A 27 -1.32 -0.63 -7.78
CA VAL A 27 -1.84 -1.54 -8.81
C VAL A 27 -1.57 -0.98 -10.21
N SER A 28 -1.78 0.31 -10.42
CA SER A 28 -1.48 0.96 -11.70
C SER A 28 0.02 0.99 -12.00
N PHE A 29 0.87 1.22 -10.98
CA PHE A 29 2.32 1.13 -11.11
C PHE A 29 2.75 -0.28 -11.54
N PHE A 30 2.29 -1.34 -10.88
CA PHE A 30 2.60 -2.72 -11.27
C PHE A 30 2.10 -3.07 -12.67
N ARG A 31 0.93 -2.57 -13.09
CA ARG A 31 0.44 -2.75 -14.46
C ARG A 31 1.36 -2.08 -15.48
N LYS A 32 1.82 -0.85 -15.21
CA LYS A 32 2.79 -0.14 -16.06
C LYS A 32 4.12 -0.89 -16.13
N VAL A 33 4.66 -1.32 -15.00
CA VAL A 33 5.91 -2.10 -14.94
C VAL A 33 5.77 -3.40 -15.73
N ARG A 34 4.66 -4.14 -15.58
CA ARG A 34 4.41 -5.34 -16.39
C ARG A 34 4.32 -5.05 -17.89
N ALA A 35 3.68 -3.95 -18.27
CA ALA A 35 3.60 -3.54 -19.67
C ALA A 35 4.99 -3.23 -20.25
N ILE A 36 5.85 -2.55 -19.48
CA ILE A 36 7.24 -2.30 -19.86
C ILE A 36 8.02 -3.62 -20.01
N LEU A 37 7.80 -4.57 -19.09
CA LEU A 37 8.43 -5.89 -19.10
C LEU A 37 7.78 -6.88 -20.10
N ARG A 38 6.80 -6.44 -20.90
CA ARG A 38 6.05 -7.29 -21.86
C ARG A 38 5.42 -8.55 -21.25
N MET A 39 5.06 -8.49 -19.98
CA MET A 39 4.35 -9.59 -19.30
C MET A 39 2.85 -9.58 -19.68
N PRO A 40 2.20 -10.76 -19.73
CA PRO A 40 0.78 -10.83 -20.06
C PRO A 40 -0.06 -10.06 -19.04
N ALA A 41 -0.97 -9.21 -19.54
CA ALA A 41 -1.89 -8.43 -18.74
C ALA A 41 -2.98 -9.34 -18.16
N ARG A 42 -2.72 -9.95 -16.99
CA ARG A 42 -3.73 -10.69 -16.23
C ARG A 42 -4.34 -9.83 -15.14
N HIS A 43 -5.67 -9.80 -15.07
CA HIS A 43 -6.40 -9.15 -13.99
C HIS A 43 -6.09 -9.86 -12.67
N THR A 44 -5.81 -9.08 -11.62
CA THR A 44 -5.60 -9.60 -10.27
C THR A 44 -6.94 -9.60 -9.55
N VAL A 45 -7.42 -10.79 -9.18
CA VAL A 45 -8.74 -10.98 -8.58
C VAL A 45 -8.63 -11.70 -7.24
N ALA A 46 -9.70 -11.67 -6.45
CA ALA A 46 -9.88 -12.53 -5.29
C ALA A 46 -11.08 -13.46 -5.54
N CYS A 47 -10.87 -14.77 -5.45
CA CYS A 47 -11.96 -15.74 -5.57
C CYS A 47 -12.85 -15.69 -4.32
N SER A 48 -14.10 -16.18 -4.40
CA SER A 48 -15.04 -16.16 -3.28
C SER A 48 -14.51 -16.84 -2.03
N ALA A 49 -13.77 -17.94 -2.18
CA ALA A 49 -13.17 -18.68 -1.06
C ALA A 49 -12.02 -17.92 -0.38
N CYS A 50 -11.23 -17.16 -1.13
CA CYS A 50 -10.07 -16.42 -0.62
C CYS A 50 -10.38 -14.96 -0.27
N LEU A 51 -11.56 -14.45 -0.63
CA LEU A 51 -11.95 -13.05 -0.44
C LEU A 51 -11.79 -12.60 1.02
N GLN A 52 -12.26 -13.41 1.97
CA GLN A 52 -12.21 -13.08 3.39
C GLN A 52 -10.77 -12.96 3.90
N GLN A 53 -9.88 -13.88 3.51
CA GLN A 53 -8.46 -13.82 3.83
C GLN A 53 -7.77 -12.60 3.19
N CYS A 54 -8.12 -12.24 1.95
CA CYS A 54 -7.62 -11.02 1.31
C CYS A 54 -8.03 -9.77 2.10
N MET A 55 -9.30 -9.69 2.54
CA MET A 55 -9.78 -8.57 3.33
C MET A 55 -9.10 -8.48 4.70
N GLU A 56 -8.86 -9.61 5.35
CA GLU A 56 -8.16 -9.66 6.64
C GLU A 56 -6.69 -9.22 6.50
N LYS A 57 -5.98 -9.70 5.48
CA LYS A 57 -4.62 -9.25 5.17
C LYS A 57 -4.57 -7.76 4.85
N ARG A 58 -5.59 -7.23 4.16
CA ARG A 58 -5.71 -5.80 3.88
C ARG A 58 -5.92 -4.99 5.17
N ALA A 59 -6.79 -5.43 6.06
CA ALA A 59 -7.02 -4.77 7.34
C ALA A 59 -5.75 -4.77 8.22
N ALA A 60 -5.00 -5.89 8.22
CA ALA A 60 -3.71 -5.98 8.90
C ALA A 60 -2.67 -5.03 8.30
N PHE A 61 -2.64 -4.89 6.97
CA PHE A 61 -1.81 -3.91 6.27
C PHE A 61 -2.20 -2.47 6.65
N GLU A 62 -3.48 -2.12 6.64
CA GLU A 62 -3.97 -0.78 7.00
C GLU A 62 -3.58 -0.41 8.43
N LYS A 63 -3.80 -1.31 9.40
CA LYS A 63 -3.41 -1.11 10.80
C LYS A 63 -1.90 -0.89 10.95
N LYS A 64 -1.08 -1.65 10.20
CA LYS A 64 0.38 -1.45 10.20
C LYS A 64 0.74 -0.12 9.55
N ALA A 65 0.20 0.18 8.36
CA ALA A 65 0.48 1.39 7.62
C ALA A 65 0.17 2.65 8.44
N ASP A 66 -0.94 2.68 9.17
CA ASP A 66 -1.27 3.78 10.07
C ASP A 66 -0.28 3.89 11.23
N GLY A 67 0.15 2.78 11.81
CA GLY A 67 1.23 2.78 12.81
C GLY A 67 2.54 3.37 12.25
N TYR A 68 2.97 2.94 11.07
CA TYR A 68 4.17 3.46 10.41
C TYR A 68 4.06 4.94 10.02
N ARG A 69 2.87 5.43 9.67
CA ARG A 69 2.62 6.86 9.45
C ARG A 69 2.89 7.67 10.71
N VAL A 70 2.36 7.22 11.85
CA VAL A 70 2.60 7.86 13.15
C VAL A 70 4.09 7.82 13.50
N TYR A 71 4.76 6.67 13.31
CA TYR A 71 6.20 6.56 13.57
C TYR A 71 7.05 7.47 12.68
N ALA A 72 6.71 7.61 11.40
CA ALA A 72 7.43 8.50 10.50
C ALA A 72 7.31 9.97 10.93
N VAL A 73 6.12 10.42 11.31
CA VAL A 73 5.89 11.79 11.80
C VAL A 73 6.60 12.03 13.13
N LEU A 74 6.50 11.09 14.08
CA LEU A 74 7.19 11.20 15.37
C LEU A 74 8.71 11.21 15.20
N PHE A 75 9.26 10.35 14.34
CA PHE A 75 10.69 10.33 14.05
C PHE A 75 11.16 11.67 13.48
N PHE A 76 10.45 12.20 12.48
CA PHE A 76 10.77 13.51 11.91
C PHE A 76 10.76 14.61 12.98
N LEU A 77 9.69 14.67 13.77
CA LEU A 77 9.53 15.67 14.83
C LEU A 77 10.64 15.57 15.87
N LEU A 78 10.95 14.36 16.35
CA LEU A 78 12.00 14.15 17.35
C LEU A 78 13.37 14.61 16.85
N VAL A 79 13.71 14.30 15.59
CA VAL A 79 15.01 14.69 15.02
C VAL A 79 15.07 16.22 14.81
N VAL A 80 14.00 16.84 14.31
CA VAL A 80 13.96 18.28 14.06
C VAL A 80 13.90 19.10 15.35
N LEU A 81 13.01 18.74 16.29
CA LEU A 81 12.93 19.39 17.61
C LEU A 81 14.21 19.18 18.42
N GLY A 82 14.78 17.97 18.40
CA GLY A 82 16.07 17.71 19.00
C GLY A 82 17.14 18.64 18.43
N GLY A 83 17.29 18.68 17.10
CA GLY A 83 18.24 19.58 16.44
C GLY A 83 18.05 21.05 16.80
N LEU A 84 16.79 21.51 16.91
CA LEU A 84 16.46 22.89 17.29
C LEU A 84 16.86 23.22 18.74
N LEU A 85 16.55 22.33 19.70
CA LEU A 85 16.85 22.52 21.12
C LEU A 85 18.35 22.56 21.42
N TYR A 86 19.16 21.84 20.63
CA TYR A 86 20.63 21.86 20.72
C TYR A 86 21.28 23.00 19.91
N GLY A 87 20.50 23.93 19.34
CA GLY A 87 21.01 25.08 18.58
C GLY A 87 21.64 24.72 17.23
N ASN A 88 21.44 23.50 16.74
CA ASN A 88 22.06 22.96 15.52
C ASN A 88 21.01 22.69 14.44
N ALA A 89 20.18 23.70 14.15
CA ALA A 89 19.20 23.64 13.06
C ALA A 89 19.90 23.79 11.70
N SER A 90 20.61 22.75 11.27
CA SER A 90 21.28 22.70 9.97
C SER A 90 20.47 21.89 8.95
N ILE A 91 20.59 22.25 7.67
CA ILE A 91 20.06 21.47 6.54
C ILE A 91 20.56 20.02 6.58
N PHE A 92 21.78 19.80 7.10
CA PHE A 92 22.38 18.48 7.28
C PHE A 92 21.65 17.59 8.28
N LEU A 93 20.77 18.15 9.12
CA LEU A 93 19.89 17.40 10.03
C LEU A 93 18.51 17.12 9.40
N ILE A 94 17.98 18.10 8.68
CA ILE A 94 16.64 18.02 8.07
C ILE A 94 16.61 16.99 6.94
N VAL A 95 17.62 16.97 6.06
CA VAL A 95 17.68 16.06 4.91
C VAL A 95 17.67 14.58 5.34
N PRO A 96 18.55 14.10 6.24
CA PRO A 96 18.50 12.71 6.70
C PRO A 96 17.25 12.41 7.53
N ALA A 97 16.71 13.37 8.30
CA ALA A 97 15.43 13.18 8.99
C ALA A 97 14.28 12.93 8.00
N LEU A 98 14.23 13.70 6.92
CA LEU A 98 13.26 13.54 5.85
C LEU A 98 13.41 12.18 5.17
N LEU A 99 14.64 11.81 4.78
CA LEU A 99 14.93 10.52 4.16
C LEU A 99 14.54 9.35 5.07
N GLY A 100 14.91 9.40 6.35
CA GLY A 100 14.53 8.37 7.33
C GLY A 100 13.02 8.25 7.47
N SER A 101 12.31 9.37 7.51
CA SER A 101 10.84 9.39 7.60
C SER A 101 10.18 8.78 6.36
N ILE A 102 10.70 9.07 5.16
CA ILE A 102 10.23 8.47 3.91
C ILE A 102 10.45 6.96 3.91
N ILE A 103 11.62 6.48 4.38
CA ILE A 103 11.91 5.04 4.48
C ILE A 103 10.93 4.37 5.44
N ILE A 104 10.71 4.93 6.63
CA ILE A 104 9.77 4.40 7.62
C ILE A 104 8.35 4.34 7.04
N PHE A 105 7.93 5.39 6.32
CA PHE A 105 6.64 5.43 5.64
C PHE A 105 6.53 4.38 4.53
N ALA A 106 7.63 4.06 3.85
CA ALA A 106 7.67 3.10 2.74
C ALA A 106 7.66 1.63 3.21
N LEU A 107 8.20 1.29 4.39
CA LEU A 107 8.27 -0.07 4.92
C LEU A 107 6.97 -0.91 4.83
N PRO A 108 5.78 -0.42 5.22
CA PRO A 108 4.56 -1.22 5.14
C PRO A 108 4.23 -1.64 3.70
N TYR A 109 4.62 -0.86 2.70
CA TYR A 109 4.34 -1.13 1.30
C TYR A 109 5.09 -2.34 0.74
N ALA A 110 6.17 -2.80 1.40
CA ALA A 110 6.81 -4.07 1.08
C ALA A 110 5.85 -5.27 1.25
N TYR A 111 4.86 -5.15 2.13
CA TYR A 111 3.81 -6.14 2.40
C TYR A 111 2.45 -5.69 1.87
N TYR A 112 2.42 -4.91 0.79
CA TYR A 112 1.18 -4.38 0.22
C TYR A 112 0.22 -5.50 -0.21
N CYS A 113 -1.04 -5.36 0.20
CA CYS A 113 -2.15 -6.19 -0.26
C CYS A 113 -3.18 -5.29 -0.96
N PRO A 114 -3.59 -5.59 -2.20
CA PRO A 114 -4.58 -4.78 -2.91
C PRO A 114 -5.94 -4.80 -2.23
N ASP A 115 -6.67 -3.68 -2.34
CA ASP A 115 -8.03 -3.60 -1.84
C ASP A 115 -8.99 -4.32 -2.81
N PHE A 116 -9.94 -5.07 -2.26
CA PHE A 116 -10.99 -5.76 -3.02
C PHE A 116 -12.39 -5.30 -2.60
N ARG A 117 -12.52 -4.30 -1.72
CA ARG A 117 -13.82 -3.71 -1.38
C ARG A 117 -14.39 -3.07 -2.65
N GLY A 118 -15.50 -3.61 -3.15
CA GLY A 118 -16.14 -3.13 -4.38
C GLY A 118 -16.42 -1.62 -4.33
N LYS A 119 -16.59 -1.00 -5.52
CA LYS A 119 -16.82 0.45 -5.74
C LYS A 119 -17.98 1.11 -4.95
N THR A 120 -18.67 0.39 -4.07
CA THR A 120 -19.75 0.93 -3.23
C THR A 120 -19.24 1.64 -1.96
N ALA A 121 -17.95 1.59 -1.63
CA ALA A 121 -17.41 2.19 -0.40
C ALA A 121 -16.61 3.51 -0.62
N SER A 122 -16.54 4.07 -1.84
CA SER A 122 -15.79 5.31 -2.11
C SER A 122 -16.66 6.57 -2.26
N LYS A 123 -17.81 6.61 -1.60
CA LYS A 123 -18.55 7.86 -1.35
C LYS A 123 -18.68 8.03 0.17
N GLY A 124 -17.74 8.73 0.78
CA GLY A 124 -17.82 9.05 2.20
C GLY A 124 -16.46 9.12 2.87
N LEU A 125 -15.63 10.07 2.42
CA LEU A 125 -14.68 10.85 3.22
C LEU A 125 -14.00 11.86 2.29
#